data_AF-A0A3B0T785-F1
#
_entry.id   AF-A0A3B0T785-F1
#
_cell.length_a   1.000
_cell.length_b   1.000
_cell.length_c   1.000
_cell.angle_alpha   90.00
_cell.angle_beta   90.00
_cell.angle_gamma   90.00
#
_symmetry.space_group_name_H-M   'P 1'
#
loop_
_entity.id
_entity.type
_entity.pdbx_description
1 polymer ?
#
loop_
_entity_poly.entity_id
_entity_poly.type
_entity_poly.pdbx_seq_one_letter_code
_entity_poly.pdbx_strand_id
1 'polypeptide(L)' 'MESNEITGLIIGKAIEVHRQLGPGLLESAYQECLYYELINEGLMVKKKPLPSSLQRD' A
#
# COMPACT_ATOMS: atom_id res chain seq x y z
N MET A 1 11.80 13.68 7.96
CA MET A 1 11.73 12.34 8.56
C MET A 1 13.00 11.61 8.18
N GLU A 2 13.60 10.92 9.13
CA GLU A 2 14.73 10.03 8.88
C GLU A 2 14.26 8.75 8.17
N SER A 3 15.16 8.10 7.42
CA SER A 3 14.82 6.92 6.60
C SER A 3 14.16 5.79 7.41
N ASN A 4 14.61 5.57 8.65
CA ASN A 4 14.05 4.56 9.53
C ASN A 4 12.62 4.86 9.96
N GLU A 5 12.28 6.14 10.14
CA GLU A 5 10.93 6.57 10.54
C GLU A 5 9.95 6.35 9.39
N ILE A 6 10.33 6.76 8.17
CA ILE A 6 9.52 6.55 6.97
C ILE A 6 9.30 5.05 6.73
N THR A 7 10.36 4.26 6.88
CA THR A 7 10.28 2.80 6.72
C THR A 7 9.32 2.17 7.74
N GLY A 8 9.43 2.57 9.01
CA GLY A 8 8.53 2.10 10.06
C GLY A 8 7.06 2.44 9.79
N LEU A 9 6.80 3.67 9.34
CA LEU A 9 5.45 4.13 8.96
C LEU A 9 4.88 3.30 7.81
N ILE A 10 5.65 3.10 6.73
CA ILE A 10 5.21 2.32 5.57
C ILE A 10 4.86 0.88 5.97
N ILE A 11 5.71 0.23 6.76
CA ILE A 11 5.48 -1.14 7.24
C ILE A 11 4.24 -1.18 8.14
N GLY A 12 4.08 -0.22 9.05
CA GLY A 12 2.92 -0.11 9.92
C GLY A 12 1.61 -0.02 9.14
N LYS A 13 1.54 0.87 8.13
CA LYS A 13 0.38 1.01 7.26
C LYS A 13 0.10 -0.25 6.43
N ALA A 14 1.13 -0.91 5.90
CA ALA A 14 0.97 -2.16 5.16
C ALA A 14 0.37 -3.28 6.03
N ILE A 15 0.81 -3.38 7.30
CA ILE A 15 0.24 -4.34 8.27
C ILE A 15 -1.21 -3.98 8.58
N GLU A 16 -1.53 -2.71 8.78
CA GLU A 16 -2.90 -2.26 9.04
C GLU A 16 -3.85 -2.61 7.89
N VAL A 17 -3.45 -2.30 6.65
CA VAL A 17 -4.20 -2.67 5.43
C VAL A 17 -4.42 -4.19 5.38
N HIS A 18 -3.39 -5.00 5.64
CA HIS A 18 -3.54 -6.45 5.63
C HIS A 18 -4.47 -6.97 6.72
N ARG A 19 -4.43 -6.38 7.92
CA ARG A 19 -5.35 -6.74 9.02
C ARG A 19 -6.80 -6.40 8.71
N GLN A 20 -7.06 -5.30 8.02
CA GLN A 20 -8.42 -4.89 7.64
C GLN A 20 -8.97 -5.70 6.47
N LEU A 21 -8.17 -5.91 5.42
CA LEU A 21 -8.60 -6.64 4.23
C LEU A 21 -8.68 -8.15 4.43
N GLY A 22 -7.78 -8.71 5.25
CA GLY A 22 -7.59 -10.16 5.34
C GLY A 22 -6.91 -10.74 4.10
N PRO A 23 -6.52 -12.03 4.12
CA PRO A 23 -5.84 -12.69 3.01
C PRO A 23 -6.81 -13.03 1.86
N GLY A 24 -6.28 -13.19 0.65
CA GLY A 24 -7.01 -13.74 -0.51
C GLY A 24 -7.58 -12.71 -1.49
N LEU A 25 -7.36 -11.42 -1.26
CA LEU A 25 -7.67 -10.36 -2.23
C LEU A 25 -6.57 -10.17 -3.26
N LEU A 26 -6.91 -9.49 -4.35
CA LEU A 26 -5.98 -9.11 -5.41
C LEU A 26 -4.92 -8.12 -4.91
N GLU A 27 -3.72 -8.18 -5.47
CA GLU A 27 -2.65 -7.22 -5.20
C GLU A 27 -3.09 -5.76 -5.43
N SER A 28 -3.96 -5.53 -6.43
CA SER A 28 -4.57 -4.21 -6.69
C SER A 28 -5.29 -3.63 -5.48
N ALA A 29 -6.05 -4.45 -4.74
CA ALA A 29 -6.76 -4.00 -3.56
C ALA A 29 -5.78 -3.53 -2.47
N TYR A 30 -4.73 -4.32 -2.20
CA TYR A 30 -3.69 -3.94 -1.24
C TYR A 30 -2.96 -2.67 -1.68
N GLN A 31 -2.63 -2.57 -2.96
CA GLN A 31 -1.92 -1.42 -3.52
C GLN A 31 -2.76 -0.13 -3.42
N GLU A 32 -4.05 -0.18 -3.75
CA GLU A 32 -4.94 0.99 -3.65
C GLU A 32 -5.14 1.44 -2.20
N CYS A 33 -5.37 0.51 -1.28
CA CYS A 33 -5.54 0.83 0.14
C CYS A 33 -4.25 1.41 0.74
N LEU A 34 -3.09 0.77 0.49
CA LEU A 34 -1.82 1.29 1.00
C LEU A 34 -1.47 2.64 0.39
N TYR A 35 -1.74 2.84 -0.91
CA TYR A 35 -1.54 4.14 -1.54
C TYR A 35 -2.37 5.22 -0.85
N TYR A 36 -3.66 4.97 -0.60
CA TYR A 36 -4.54 5.89 0.12
C TYR A 36 -4.01 6.23 1.52
N GLU A 37 -3.64 5.22 2.30
CA GLU A 37 -3.09 5.42 3.65
C GLU A 37 -1.82 6.27 3.66
N LEU A 38 -0.87 6.00 2.76
CA LEU A 38 0.39 6.74 2.74
C LEU A 38 0.22 8.19 2.24
N ILE A 39 -0.71 8.44 1.31
CA ILE A 39 -1.08 9.80 0.90
C ILE A 39 -1.71 10.56 2.08
N ASN A 40 -2.57 9.92 2.88
CA ASN A 40 -3.18 10.54 4.06
C ASN A 40 -2.16 10.89 5.15
N GLU A 41 -1.06 10.14 5.26
CA GLU A 41 0.09 10.48 6.11
C GLU A 41 0.96 11.62 5.54
N GLY A 42 0.56 12.21 4.40
CA GLY A 42 1.26 13.34 3.77
C GLY A 42 2.49 12.93 2.96
N LEU A 43 2.67 11.64 2.65
CA LEU A 43 3.79 11.16 1.85
C LEU A 43 3.55 11.36 0.36
N MET A 44 4.63 11.65 -0.37
CA MET A 44 4.59 11.66 -1.83
C MET A 44 4.79 10.24 -2.36
N VAL A 45 3.71 9.62 -2.82
CA VAL A 45 3.72 8.22 -3.29
C VAL A 45 3.37 8.14 -4.77
N LYS A 46 4.00 7.20 -5.48
CA LYS A 46 3.61 6.83 -6.85
C LYS A 46 3.28 5.35 -6.89
N LYS A 47 2.16 5.02 -7.54
CA LYS A 47 1.79 3.64 -7.83
C LYS A 47 2.60 3.12 -9.00
N LYS A 48 3.19 1.93 -8.85
CA LYS A 48 3.68 1.18 -10.01
C LYS A 48 2.47 0.56 -10.71
N PRO A 49 2.36 0.63 -12.05
CA PRO A 49 1.32 -0.11 -12.74
C PRO A 49 1.49 -1.61 -12.47
N LEU A 50 0.39 -2.28 -12.16
CA LEU A 50 0.39 -3.74 -12.01
C LEU A 50 0.80 -4.38 -13.34
N PRO A 51 1.48 -5.54 -13.31
CA PRO A 51 1.65 -6.37 -14.49
C PRO A 51 0.32 -6.56 -15.21
N SER A 52 0.31 -6.55 -16.54
CA SER A 52 -0.90 -6.76 -17.34
C SER A 52 -1.59 -8.10 -17.03
N SER A 53 -0.86 -9.10 -16.54
CA SER A 53 -1.40 -10.38 -16.08
C SER A 53 -2.19 -10.31 -14.77
N LEU A 54 -2.05 -9.22 -14.00
CA LEU A 54 -2.72 -8.99 -12.71
C LEU A 54 -3.78 -7.89 -12.78
N GLN A 55 -3.87 -7.19 -13.92
CA GLN A 55 -4.99 -6.32 -14.24
C GLN A 55 -6.13 -7.21 -14.73
N ARG A 56 -7.07 -7.55 -13.85
CA ARG A 56 -8.34 -8.15 -14.29
C ARG A 56 -9.23 -7.03 -14.81
N ASP A 57 -9.70 -7.22 -16.04
CA ASP A 57 -10.77 -6.41 -16.66
C ASP A 57 -12.04 -6.41 -15.80
#